data_AF-A0A1T5GTU0-F1
#
_entry.id   AF-A0A1T5GTU0-F1
#
_cell.length_a   1.000
_cell.length_b   1.000
_cell.length_c   1.000
_cell.angle_alpha   90.00
_cell.angle_beta   90.00
_cell.angle_gamma   90.00
#
_symmetry.space_group_name_H-M   'P 1'
#
loop_
_entity.id
_entity.type
_entity.pdbx_description
1 polymer ?
#
loop_
_entity_poly.entity_id
_entity_poly.type
_entity_poly.pdbx_seq_one_letter_code
_entity_poly.pdbx_strand_id
1 'polypeptide(L)'
;MLDANEFGDAVAMLYEAAVVPEIWPRAIGRLAEIAGCTGGLLFAHSGQGTNWVASKEFAPVFQRFMEQGWMNRNARMAGLLAHGGTGFVTDHDLFTDEEMERTALYTDFLRPEGYGWGTATHVRSSSGDNIVFTLERKFELGPVSRRETLLLDGIRPHLARAAVLASKLQLQRAQASLASFEKAGSPAALVGSGGAVSTINPSFEALLGQVIIRARGSVALDDERANALLQKALADLARDRLGGTCSIPVPRKDDSPAFIIHVLPIRRQALDIFSRAQAMLVVTTSERSLQIETSLLCELYDLTRAEAAVANGLLGGLSVDELSASRGVTRETTRSQIKRVLAKTGCRSKADFLRRLAPLAHFPTGVFPGRG
;
A
#
# COMPACT_ATOMS: atom_id res chain seq x y z
N MET A 1 -34.43 13.51 19.71
CA MET A 1 -34.37 12.14 19.16
C MET A 1 -33.94 12.35 17.72
N LEU A 2 -32.84 11.73 17.27
CA LEU A 2 -32.57 11.70 15.82
C LEU A 2 -33.84 11.21 15.15
N ASP A 3 -34.31 11.90 14.12
CA ASP A 3 -35.36 11.30 13.33
C ASP A 3 -34.83 9.99 12.69
N ALA A 4 -35.72 9.04 12.40
CA ALA A 4 -35.29 7.75 11.86
C ALA A 4 -34.54 7.88 10.53
N ASN A 5 -34.74 8.99 9.80
CA ASN A 5 -34.06 9.27 8.54
C ASN A 5 -32.62 9.76 8.80
N GLU A 6 -32.39 10.66 9.74
CA GLU A 6 -31.06 11.19 10.07
C GLU A 6 -30.12 10.09 10.59
N PHE A 7 -30.64 9.16 11.38
CA PHE A 7 -29.88 7.97 11.78
C PHE A 7 -29.57 7.07 10.58
N GLY A 8 -30.58 6.79 9.75
CA GLY A 8 -30.42 5.97 8.54
C GLY A 8 -29.40 6.56 7.56
N ASP A 9 -29.44 7.87 7.34
CA ASP A 9 -28.55 8.60 6.46
C ASP A 9 -27.10 8.60 6.97
N ALA A 10 -26.90 8.82 8.28
CA ALA A 10 -25.58 8.76 8.88
C ALA A 10 -24.96 7.35 8.76
N VAL A 11 -25.78 6.32 8.98
CA VAL A 11 -25.37 4.92 8.79
C VAL A 11 -25.03 4.63 7.33
N ALA A 12 -25.87 5.04 6.39
CA ALA A 12 -25.62 4.86 4.96
C ALA A 12 -24.30 5.51 4.53
N MET A 13 -24.04 6.73 4.99
CA MET A 13 -22.81 7.46 4.68
C MET A 13 -21.55 6.79 5.24
N LEU A 14 -21.63 6.13 6.40
CA LEU A 14 -20.53 5.32 6.93
C LEU A 14 -20.19 4.13 6.02
N TYR A 15 -21.21 3.44 5.50
CA TYR A 15 -21.01 2.35 4.56
C TYR A 15 -20.51 2.84 3.20
N GLU A 16 -21.00 3.98 2.73
CA GLU A 16 -20.50 4.63 1.53
C GLU A 16 -19.02 5.00 1.68
N ALA A 17 -18.63 5.58 2.81
CA ALA A 17 -17.24 5.90 3.14
C ALA A 17 -16.33 4.68 3.25
N ALA A 18 -16.87 3.51 3.63
CA ALA A 18 -16.11 2.26 3.61
C ALA A 18 -15.74 1.81 2.19
N VAL A 19 -16.56 2.15 1.19
CA VAL A 19 -16.33 1.83 -0.22
C VAL A 19 -15.55 2.94 -0.95
N VAL A 20 -15.87 4.20 -0.63
CA VAL A 20 -15.34 5.43 -1.23
C VAL A 20 -14.71 6.29 -0.12
N PRO A 21 -13.42 6.09 0.19
CA PRO A 21 -12.79 6.69 1.36
C PRO A 21 -12.72 8.23 1.36
N GLU A 22 -12.89 8.86 0.21
CA GLU A 22 -13.02 10.31 0.05
C GLU A 22 -14.23 10.89 0.79
N ILE A 23 -15.20 10.05 1.15
CA ILE A 23 -16.42 10.45 1.88
C ILE A 23 -16.19 10.54 3.39
N TRP A 24 -15.12 9.93 3.94
CA TRP A 24 -14.83 9.93 5.38
C TRP A 24 -14.89 11.33 6.03
N PRO A 25 -14.24 12.39 5.49
CA PRO A 25 -14.35 13.73 6.07
C PRO A 25 -15.79 14.23 6.22
N ARG A 26 -16.65 13.94 5.24
CA ARG A 26 -18.06 14.32 5.24
C ARG A 26 -18.87 13.47 6.23
N ALA A 27 -18.62 12.16 6.27
CA ALA A 27 -19.26 11.26 7.23
C ALA A 27 -18.95 11.66 8.68
N ILE A 28 -17.69 11.97 8.97
CA ILE A 28 -17.24 12.45 10.30
C ILE A 28 -17.92 13.78 10.64
N GLY A 29 -17.94 14.73 9.70
CA GLY A 29 -18.63 16.01 9.89
C GLY A 29 -20.12 15.84 10.21
N ARG A 30 -20.82 14.96 9.48
CA ARG A 30 -22.24 14.69 9.73
C ARG A 30 -22.48 14.07 11.11
N LEU A 31 -21.61 13.16 11.55
CA LEU A 31 -21.69 12.60 12.91
C LEU A 31 -21.38 13.64 13.99
N ALA A 32 -20.45 14.57 13.72
CA ALA A 32 -20.18 15.69 14.61
C ALA A 32 -21.42 16.57 14.77
N GLU A 33 -22.08 16.97 13.68
CA GLU A 33 -23.32 17.76 13.71
C GLU A 33 -24.40 17.10 14.56
N ILE A 34 -24.62 15.80 14.35
CA ILE A 34 -25.59 14.99 15.10
C ILE A 34 -25.31 15.01 16.61
N ALA A 35 -24.04 15.01 17.00
CA ALA A 35 -23.60 15.05 18.39
C ALA A 35 -23.48 16.46 18.98
N GLY A 36 -23.81 17.51 18.21
CA GLY A 36 -23.54 18.90 18.60
C GLY A 36 -22.05 19.23 18.73
N CYS A 37 -21.19 18.47 18.07
CA CYS A 37 -19.76 18.70 17.98
C CYS A 37 -19.42 19.53 16.73
N THR A 38 -18.28 20.22 16.76
CA THR A 38 -17.84 21.11 15.67
C THR A 38 -17.15 20.34 14.55
N GLY A 39 -16.55 19.21 14.87
CA GLY A 39 -15.88 18.35 13.92
C GLY A 39 -15.40 17.09 14.60
N GLY A 40 -14.60 16.31 13.89
CA GLY A 40 -14.05 15.09 14.46
C GLY A 40 -12.92 14.52 13.63
N LEU A 41 -12.41 13.40 14.10
CA LEU A 41 -11.42 12.63 13.38
C LEU A 41 -11.55 11.13 13.60
N LEU A 42 -11.02 10.39 12.64
CA LEU A 42 -10.78 8.97 12.73
C LEU A 42 -9.28 8.76 12.57
N PHE A 43 -8.66 8.01 13.46
CA PHE A 43 -7.23 7.71 13.36
C PHE A 43 -6.89 6.30 13.83
N ALA A 44 -5.82 5.76 13.27
CA ALA A 44 -5.15 4.57 13.75
C ALA A 44 -3.74 4.99 14.20
N HIS A 45 -3.42 4.73 15.46
CA HIS A 45 -2.10 4.99 16.01
C HIS A 45 -1.40 3.67 16.33
N SER A 46 -0.18 3.54 15.85
CA SER A 46 0.68 2.38 16.06
C SER A 46 2.10 2.82 16.39
N GLY A 47 2.98 1.87 16.75
CA GLY A 47 4.40 2.14 16.93
C GLY A 47 5.12 2.66 15.66
N GLN A 48 4.42 2.78 14.53
CA GLN A 48 4.94 3.29 13.25
C GLN A 48 4.41 4.68 12.89
N GLY A 49 3.57 5.29 13.73
CA GLY A 49 2.96 6.60 13.47
C GLY A 49 1.44 6.57 13.47
N THR A 50 0.85 7.69 13.04
CA THR A 50 -0.58 7.94 13.09
C THR A 50 -1.13 8.19 11.69
N ASN A 51 -2.00 7.31 11.23
CA ASN A 51 -2.82 7.55 10.04
C ASN A 51 -4.14 8.16 10.50
N TRP A 52 -4.61 9.23 9.85
CA TRP A 52 -5.81 9.93 10.28
C TRP A 52 -6.57 10.56 9.11
N VAL A 53 -7.86 10.80 9.34
CA VAL A 53 -8.75 11.60 8.51
C VAL A 53 -9.64 12.40 9.45
N ALA A 54 -9.88 13.66 9.11
CA ALA A 54 -10.71 14.54 9.93
C ALA A 54 -11.79 15.21 9.07
N SER A 55 -12.83 15.74 9.72
CA SER A 55 -13.75 16.65 9.06
C SER A 55 -13.03 17.92 8.62
N LYS A 56 -13.61 18.63 7.64
CA LYS A 56 -13.00 19.83 7.05
C LYS A 56 -12.68 20.90 8.11
N GLU A 57 -13.56 21.04 9.09
CA GLU A 57 -13.50 22.02 10.18
C GLU A 57 -12.38 21.71 11.17
N PHE A 58 -12.11 20.41 11.41
CA PHE A 58 -11.15 19.98 12.43
C PHE A 58 -9.77 19.64 11.87
N ALA A 59 -9.65 19.34 10.57
CA ALA A 59 -8.38 18.96 9.94
C ALA A 59 -7.23 19.95 10.18
N PRO A 60 -7.39 21.28 10.10
CA PRO A 60 -6.30 22.22 10.38
C PRO A 60 -5.83 22.19 11.84
N VAL A 61 -6.74 21.94 12.78
CA VAL A 61 -6.43 21.85 14.22
C VAL A 61 -5.65 20.56 14.49
N PHE A 62 -6.11 19.44 13.93
CA PHE A 62 -5.43 18.17 14.10
C PHE A 62 -4.04 18.12 13.41
N GLN A 63 -3.87 18.85 12.31
CA GLN A 63 -2.56 19.03 11.69
C GLN A 63 -1.56 19.69 12.67
N ARG A 64 -1.95 20.78 13.34
CA ARG A 64 -1.12 21.43 14.37
C ARG A 64 -0.87 20.52 15.57
N PHE A 65 -1.87 19.74 15.97
CA PHE A 65 -1.75 18.73 17.04
C PHE A 65 -0.62 17.73 16.72
N MET A 66 -0.56 17.24 15.47
CA MET A 66 0.48 16.32 15.01
C MET A 66 1.86 16.99 14.95
N GLU A 67 1.96 18.20 14.39
CA GLU A 67 3.22 18.94 14.24
C GLU A 67 3.88 19.27 15.58
N GLN A 68 3.07 19.59 16.60
CA GLN A 68 3.53 19.86 17.97
C GLN A 68 3.72 18.58 18.81
N GLY A 69 3.61 17.40 18.20
CA GLY A 69 3.87 16.11 18.85
C GLY A 69 2.87 15.75 19.95
N TRP A 70 1.68 16.35 19.98
CA TRP A 70 0.67 16.08 21.01
C TRP A 70 0.16 14.64 20.99
N MET A 71 0.21 13.97 19.84
CA MET A 71 -0.22 12.58 19.71
C MET A 71 0.56 11.62 20.63
N ASN A 72 1.86 11.84 20.80
CA ASN A 72 2.72 11.00 21.66
C ASN A 72 2.49 11.25 23.16
N ARG A 73 1.83 12.37 23.52
CA ARG A 73 1.53 12.79 24.90
C ARG A 73 0.01 12.97 25.10
N ASN A 74 -0.80 12.30 24.29
CA ASN A 74 -2.25 12.42 24.34
C ASN A 74 -2.80 11.72 25.60
N ALA A 75 -3.11 12.50 26.64
CA ALA A 75 -3.61 12.02 27.91
C ALA A 75 -4.92 11.21 27.80
N ARG A 76 -5.76 11.49 26.78
CA ARG A 76 -7.05 10.80 26.59
C ARG A 76 -6.91 9.32 26.20
N MET A 77 -5.77 8.93 25.60
CA MET A 77 -5.61 7.58 25.01
C MET A 77 -5.70 6.45 26.02
N ALA A 78 -5.06 6.58 27.18
CA ALA A 78 -5.02 5.51 28.17
C ALA A 78 -6.43 5.24 28.74
N GLY A 79 -7.15 6.30 29.10
CA GLY A 79 -8.52 6.20 29.61
C GLY A 79 -9.50 5.64 28.58
N LEU A 80 -9.40 6.09 27.32
CA LEU A 80 -10.22 5.57 26.22
C LEU A 80 -10.02 4.07 26.00
N LEU A 81 -8.77 3.60 26.00
CA LEU A 81 -8.47 2.17 25.78
C LEU A 81 -8.89 1.31 26.97
N ALA A 82 -8.83 1.83 28.20
CA ALA A 82 -9.28 1.14 29.41
C ALA A 82 -10.80 0.86 29.42
N HIS A 83 -11.60 1.70 28.75
CA HIS A 83 -13.05 1.53 28.64
C HIS A 83 -13.47 0.40 27.68
N GLY A 84 -12.53 -0.28 27.02
CA GLY A 84 -12.76 -1.54 26.31
C GLY A 84 -13.63 -1.45 25.05
N GLY A 85 -14.04 -0.25 24.64
CA GLY A 85 -14.88 -0.04 23.47
C GLY A 85 -16.26 -0.69 23.66
N THR A 86 -16.99 -0.29 24.69
CA THR A 86 -18.40 -0.65 24.87
C THR A 86 -19.34 0.45 24.38
N GLY A 87 -18.88 1.70 24.40
CA GLY A 87 -19.61 2.87 23.91
C GLY A 87 -18.69 4.05 23.59
N PHE A 88 -19.29 5.23 23.48
CA PHE A 88 -18.62 6.52 23.45
C PHE A 88 -18.34 6.99 24.88
N VAL A 89 -17.12 7.49 25.10
CA VAL A 89 -16.67 8.09 26.37
C VAL A 89 -16.49 9.58 26.16
N THR A 90 -16.87 10.38 27.14
CA THR A 90 -16.67 11.83 27.18
C THR A 90 -15.42 12.17 27.98
N ASP A 91 -14.97 13.42 27.91
CA ASP A 91 -13.85 13.87 28.75
C ASP A 91 -14.12 13.70 30.25
N HIS A 92 -15.37 13.89 30.69
CA HIS A 92 -15.78 13.67 32.09
C HIS A 92 -15.80 12.20 32.52
N ASP A 93 -15.84 11.26 31.57
CA ASP A 93 -15.67 9.85 31.89
C ASP A 93 -14.17 9.51 32.10
N LEU A 94 -13.27 10.39 31.64
CA LEU A 94 -11.82 10.18 31.69
C LEU A 94 -11.12 11.01 32.77
N PHE A 95 -11.65 12.20 33.08
CA PHE A 95 -11.02 13.19 33.96
C PHE A 95 -12.07 13.95 34.78
N THR A 96 -11.72 14.37 36.00
CA THR A 96 -12.47 15.42 36.71
C THR A 96 -12.12 16.81 36.17
N ASP A 97 -12.93 17.82 36.50
CA ASP A 97 -12.64 19.21 36.15
C ASP A 97 -11.25 19.64 36.66
N GLU A 98 -10.87 19.29 37.90
CA GLU A 98 -9.55 19.65 38.43
C GLU A 98 -8.40 18.93 37.71
N GLU A 99 -8.62 17.71 37.25
CA GLU A 99 -7.63 16.96 36.46
C GLU A 99 -7.48 17.56 35.06
N MET A 100 -8.58 17.98 34.43
CA MET A 100 -8.55 18.68 33.14
C MET A 100 -7.79 19.99 33.22
N GLU A 101 -7.99 20.78 34.28
CA GLU A 101 -7.25 22.03 34.55
C GLU A 101 -5.74 21.85 34.72
N ARG A 102 -5.29 20.64 35.06
CA ARG A 102 -3.86 20.31 35.26
C ARG A 102 -3.24 19.56 34.09
N THR A 103 -4.06 19.14 33.12
CA THR A 103 -3.61 18.31 32.01
C THR A 103 -3.22 19.19 30.84
N ALA A 104 -1.93 19.17 30.49
CA ALA A 104 -1.33 20.00 29.43
C ALA A 104 -2.07 19.92 28.08
N LEU A 105 -2.64 18.77 27.74
CA LEU A 105 -3.46 18.63 26.54
C LEU A 105 -4.62 19.64 26.48
N TYR A 106 -5.29 19.89 27.62
CA TYR A 106 -6.40 20.84 27.69
C TYR A 106 -5.90 22.28 27.78
N THR A 107 -4.97 22.55 28.70
CA THR A 107 -4.52 23.93 28.99
C THR A 107 -3.67 24.53 27.87
N ASP A 108 -2.79 23.73 27.28
CA ASP A 108 -1.75 24.24 26.40
C ASP A 108 -2.11 24.06 24.91
N PHE A 109 -3.12 23.23 24.60
CA PHE A 109 -3.54 22.97 23.21
C PHE A 109 -5.04 23.14 22.97
N LEU A 110 -5.90 22.33 23.59
CA LEU A 110 -7.32 22.31 23.22
C LEU A 110 -8.00 23.67 23.49
N ARG A 111 -7.81 24.24 24.69
CA ARG A 111 -8.43 25.53 25.06
C ARG A 111 -7.93 26.70 24.21
N PRO A 112 -6.62 26.85 23.94
CA PRO A 112 -6.13 27.84 22.96
C PRO A 112 -6.75 27.69 21.56
N GLU A 113 -7.08 26.48 21.13
CA GLU A 113 -7.75 26.20 19.85
C GLU A 113 -9.30 26.38 19.93
N GLY A 114 -9.81 26.79 21.10
CA GLY A 114 -11.23 26.98 21.39
C GLY A 114 -12.01 25.70 21.68
N TYR A 115 -11.33 24.56 21.79
CA TYR A 115 -11.89 23.26 22.13
C TYR A 115 -11.69 22.94 23.61
N GLY A 116 -12.34 21.90 24.10
CA GLY A 116 -12.19 21.48 25.49
C GLY A 116 -13.13 20.36 25.89
N TRP A 117 -14.12 20.07 25.04
CA TRP A 117 -15.04 18.97 25.21
C TRP A 117 -14.99 18.07 24.00
N GLY A 118 -15.20 16.79 24.21
CA GLY A 118 -15.22 15.81 23.15
C GLY A 118 -15.79 14.48 23.62
N THR A 119 -16.01 13.62 22.65
CA THR A 119 -16.36 12.24 22.90
C THR A 119 -15.64 11.33 21.92
N ALA A 120 -15.26 10.15 22.37
CA ALA A 120 -14.50 9.22 21.57
C ALA A 120 -14.98 7.79 21.77
N THR A 121 -14.79 6.97 20.75
CA THR A 121 -14.86 5.52 20.86
C THR A 121 -13.69 4.91 20.12
N HIS A 122 -13.45 3.63 20.36
CA HIS A 122 -12.52 2.86 19.53
C HIS A 122 -13.16 1.56 19.08
N VAL A 123 -12.71 1.12 17.90
CA VAL A 123 -13.06 -0.17 17.31
C VAL A 123 -11.77 -0.87 16.93
N ARG A 124 -11.72 -2.18 17.15
CA ARG A 124 -10.60 -2.99 16.66
C ARG A 124 -10.84 -3.31 15.19
N SER A 125 -9.85 -3.05 14.36
CA SER A 125 -9.84 -3.53 12.99
C SER A 125 -9.69 -5.06 12.96
N SER A 126 -9.92 -5.67 11.79
CA SER A 126 -9.57 -7.09 11.58
C SER A 126 -8.06 -7.36 11.67
N SER A 127 -7.24 -6.30 11.55
CA SER A 127 -5.81 -6.34 11.84
C SER A 127 -5.47 -6.20 13.32
N GLY A 128 -6.42 -6.03 14.22
CA GLY A 128 -6.15 -5.84 15.65
C GLY A 128 -5.58 -4.47 16.01
N ASP A 129 -5.51 -3.52 15.06
CA ASP A 129 -5.19 -2.13 15.32
C ASP A 129 -6.41 -1.43 15.95
N ASN A 130 -6.16 -0.51 16.88
CA ASN A 130 -7.22 0.32 17.45
C ASN A 130 -7.45 1.51 16.53
N ILE A 131 -8.65 1.56 15.95
CA ILE A 131 -9.14 2.71 15.21
C ILE A 131 -9.98 3.52 16.17
N VAL A 132 -9.52 4.73 16.44
CA VAL A 132 -10.16 5.68 17.33
C VAL A 132 -10.97 6.66 16.49
N PHE A 133 -12.20 6.89 16.91
CA PHE A 133 -13.08 7.91 16.36
C PHE A 133 -13.37 8.93 17.46
N THR A 134 -13.07 10.21 17.21
CA THR A 134 -13.30 11.30 18.16
C THR A 134 -14.15 12.38 17.51
N LEU A 135 -15.00 12.99 18.30
CA LEU A 135 -15.76 14.19 17.96
C LEU A 135 -15.40 15.26 18.97
N GLU A 136 -15.06 16.45 18.47
CA GLU A 136 -14.53 17.55 19.26
C GLU A 136 -15.51 18.71 19.24
N ARG A 137 -15.74 19.29 20.41
CA ARG A 137 -16.73 20.33 20.68
C ARG A 137 -16.05 21.56 21.28
N LYS A 138 -16.54 22.74 20.89
CA LYS A 138 -16.04 24.01 21.42
C LYS A 138 -16.27 24.10 22.92
N PHE A 139 -15.29 24.67 23.63
CA PHE A 139 -15.32 24.79 25.08
C PHE A 139 -16.52 25.61 25.57
N GLU A 140 -16.86 26.69 24.85
CA GLU A 140 -17.99 27.58 25.16
C GLU A 140 -19.38 26.91 25.07
N LEU A 141 -19.49 25.79 24.36
CA LEU A 141 -20.75 25.06 24.17
C LEU A 141 -21.03 24.04 25.28
N GLY A 142 -20.14 23.95 26.27
CA GLY A 142 -20.22 23.01 27.39
C GLY A 142 -19.98 21.55 27.02
N PRO A 143 -19.97 20.66 28.04
CA PRO A 143 -19.68 19.25 27.88
C PRO A 143 -20.65 18.53 26.94
N VAL A 144 -20.16 17.45 26.32
CA VAL A 144 -21.03 16.52 25.57
C VAL A 144 -21.97 15.84 26.57
N SER A 145 -23.27 15.91 26.29
CA SER A 145 -24.30 15.36 27.17
C SER A 145 -24.43 13.85 27.01
N ARG A 146 -24.89 13.17 28.07
CA ARG A 146 -25.21 11.74 28.02
C ARG A 146 -26.28 11.38 26.96
N ARG A 147 -27.14 12.35 26.63
CA ARG A 147 -28.13 12.18 25.56
C ARG A 147 -27.47 12.06 24.19
N GLU A 148 -26.44 12.87 23.92
CA GLU A 148 -25.68 12.83 22.66
C GLU A 148 -24.86 11.55 22.57
N THR A 149 -24.23 11.09 23.66
CA THR A 149 -23.46 9.83 23.65
C THR A 149 -24.34 8.60 23.42
N LEU A 150 -25.55 8.53 24.00
CA LEU A 150 -26.49 7.43 23.74
C LEU A 150 -26.90 7.32 22.27
N LEU A 151 -26.99 8.44 21.54
CA LEU A 151 -27.25 8.42 20.10
C LEU A 151 -26.05 7.86 19.33
N LEU A 152 -24.85 8.30 19.69
CA LEU A 152 -23.60 7.81 19.09
C LEU A 152 -23.36 6.32 19.37
N ASP A 153 -23.76 5.84 20.54
CA ASP A 153 -23.72 4.41 20.88
C ASP A 153 -24.57 3.55 19.94
N GLY A 154 -25.69 4.07 19.44
CA GLY A 154 -26.49 3.41 18.40
C GLY A 154 -25.77 3.33 17.04
N ILE A 155 -24.95 4.32 16.71
CA ILE A 155 -24.18 4.39 15.45
C ILE A 155 -22.92 3.52 15.52
N ARG A 156 -22.34 3.38 16.72
CA ARG A 156 -21.07 2.70 16.95
C ARG A 156 -20.95 1.29 16.31
N PRO A 157 -21.96 0.39 16.37
CA PRO A 157 -21.87 -0.90 15.69
C PRO A 157 -21.74 -0.77 14.17
N HIS A 158 -22.34 0.26 13.57
CA HIS A 158 -22.22 0.54 12.13
C HIS A 158 -20.83 1.09 11.79
N LEU A 159 -20.27 1.94 12.64
CA LEU A 159 -18.88 2.39 12.50
C LEU A 159 -17.90 1.21 12.54
N ALA A 160 -18.07 0.27 13.48
CA ALA A 160 -17.24 -0.94 13.56
C ALA A 160 -17.36 -1.81 12.30
N ARG A 161 -18.59 -2.01 11.78
CA ARG A 161 -18.81 -2.77 10.55
C ARG A 161 -18.23 -2.07 9.31
N ALA A 162 -18.40 -0.77 9.19
CA ALA A 162 -17.83 0.04 8.13
C ALA A 162 -16.30 -0.02 8.15
N ALA A 163 -15.68 0.05 9.32
CA ALA A 163 -14.23 -0.10 9.49
C ALA A 163 -13.73 -1.47 9.01
N VAL A 164 -14.39 -2.56 9.40
CA VAL A 164 -14.04 -3.92 8.93
C VAL A 164 -14.23 -4.05 7.41
N LEU A 165 -15.31 -3.49 6.85
CA LEU A 165 -15.57 -3.51 5.42
C LEU A 165 -14.48 -2.75 4.64
N ALA A 166 -14.13 -1.55 5.11
CA ALA A 166 -13.06 -0.73 4.54
C ALA A 166 -11.72 -1.48 4.52
N SER A 167 -11.35 -2.11 5.63
CA SER A 167 -10.13 -2.94 5.72
C SER A 167 -10.13 -4.09 4.71
N LYS A 168 -11.25 -4.79 4.55
CA LYS A 168 -11.36 -5.91 3.60
C LYS A 168 -11.26 -5.45 2.14
N LEU A 169 -11.97 -4.37 1.78
CA LEU A 169 -11.93 -3.82 0.43
C LEU A 169 -10.54 -3.32 0.07
N GLN A 170 -9.84 -2.67 1.00
CA GLN A 170 -8.49 -2.19 0.78
C GLN A 170 -7.49 -3.33 0.57
N LEU A 171 -7.61 -4.41 1.35
CA LEU A 171 -6.82 -5.64 1.14
C LEU A 171 -7.09 -6.26 -0.25
N GLN A 172 -8.36 -6.35 -0.66
CA GLN A 172 -8.72 -6.87 -1.99
C GLN A 172 -8.16 -6.01 -3.13
N ARG A 173 -8.22 -4.68 -3.01
CA ARG A 173 -7.60 -3.75 -3.98
C ARG A 173 -6.09 -3.97 -4.06
N ALA A 174 -5.42 -4.11 -2.92
CA ALA A 174 -3.98 -4.35 -2.87
C ALA A 174 -3.60 -5.70 -3.52
N GLN A 175 -4.39 -6.76 -3.29
CA GLN A 175 -4.21 -8.07 -3.93
C GLN A 175 -4.46 -8.00 -5.45
N ALA A 176 -5.49 -7.28 -5.90
CA ALA A 176 -5.77 -7.09 -7.32
C ALA A 176 -4.64 -6.34 -8.04
N SER A 177 -4.04 -5.34 -7.38
CA SER A 177 -2.84 -4.66 -7.87
C SER A 177 -1.67 -5.64 -8.02
N LEU A 178 -1.40 -6.50 -7.03
CA LEU A 178 -0.37 -7.54 -7.11
C LEU A 178 -0.60 -8.50 -8.27
N ALA A 179 -1.85 -8.94 -8.48
CA ALA A 179 -2.21 -9.79 -9.61
C ALA A 179 -2.01 -9.09 -10.97
N SER A 180 -2.14 -7.78 -11.02
CA SER A 180 -1.84 -6.99 -12.23
C SER A 180 -0.34 -6.94 -12.54
N PHE A 181 0.52 -6.83 -11.51
CA PHE A 181 1.97 -6.95 -11.68
C PHE A 181 2.40 -8.35 -12.11
N GLU A 182 1.74 -9.40 -11.58
CA GLU A 182 1.98 -10.77 -12.03
C GLU A 182 1.65 -10.95 -13.52
N LYS A 183 0.50 -10.45 -13.98
CA LYS A 183 0.15 -10.46 -15.41
C LYS A 183 1.15 -9.69 -16.28
N ALA A 184 1.79 -8.67 -15.73
CA ALA A 184 2.84 -7.89 -16.38
C ALA A 184 4.24 -8.52 -16.24
N GLY A 185 4.36 -9.72 -15.66
CA GLY A 185 5.64 -10.41 -15.44
C GLY A 185 6.60 -9.66 -14.50
N SER A 186 6.05 -8.82 -13.62
CA SER A 186 6.83 -8.01 -12.69
C SER A 186 6.71 -8.59 -11.28
N PRO A 187 7.81 -9.05 -10.66
CA PRO A 187 7.80 -9.47 -9.27
C PRO A 187 7.38 -8.33 -8.35
N ALA A 188 6.39 -8.57 -7.48
CA ALA A 188 5.86 -7.58 -6.58
C ALA A 188 5.49 -8.15 -5.20
N ALA A 189 5.64 -7.32 -4.17
CA ALA A 189 5.29 -7.65 -2.79
C ALA A 189 4.61 -6.47 -2.09
N LEU A 190 3.65 -6.75 -1.21
CA LEU A 190 3.11 -5.78 -0.25
C LEU A 190 3.89 -5.88 1.04
N VAL A 191 4.40 -4.73 1.51
CA VAL A 191 5.08 -4.63 2.79
C VAL A 191 4.33 -3.66 3.70
N GLY A 192 4.16 -4.08 4.95
CA GLY A 192 3.60 -3.28 6.01
C GLY A 192 4.68 -2.70 6.92
N SER A 193 4.25 -2.43 8.16
CA SER A 193 5.08 -1.90 9.23
C SER A 193 6.42 -2.62 9.39
N GLY A 194 7.51 -1.86 9.51
CA GLY A 194 8.85 -2.41 9.76
C GLY A 194 9.38 -3.33 8.64
N GLY A 195 8.82 -3.23 7.43
CA GLY A 195 9.19 -4.08 6.30
C GLY A 195 8.56 -5.47 6.33
N ALA A 196 7.55 -5.70 7.17
CA ALA A 196 6.86 -6.98 7.25
C ALA A 196 6.14 -7.28 5.92
N VAL A 197 6.55 -8.35 5.23
CA VAL A 197 5.93 -8.82 4.01
C VAL A 197 4.55 -9.38 4.34
N SER A 198 3.51 -8.78 3.77
CA SER A 198 2.12 -9.22 3.93
C SER A 198 1.73 -10.23 2.85
N THR A 199 2.14 -9.98 1.60
CA THR A 199 1.77 -10.80 0.44
C THR A 199 2.81 -10.60 -0.65
N ILE A 200 3.12 -11.67 -1.38
CA ILE A 200 4.01 -11.67 -2.55
C ILE A 200 3.26 -12.27 -3.74
N ASN A 201 3.60 -11.88 -4.96
CA ASN A 201 3.12 -12.59 -6.15
C ASN A 201 4.07 -13.74 -6.53
N PRO A 202 3.63 -14.72 -7.35
CA PRO A 202 4.47 -15.85 -7.77
C PRO A 202 5.80 -15.43 -8.40
N SER A 203 5.82 -14.36 -9.20
CA SER A 203 7.06 -13.83 -9.79
C SER A 203 8.06 -13.35 -8.73
N PHE A 204 7.60 -12.90 -7.56
CA PHE A 204 8.45 -12.50 -6.43
C PHE A 204 8.98 -13.69 -5.64
N GLU A 205 8.27 -14.82 -5.61
CA GLU A 205 8.78 -16.06 -5.01
C GLU A 205 10.05 -16.54 -5.69
N ALA A 206 10.17 -16.34 -7.01
CA ALA A 206 11.37 -16.69 -7.77
C ALA A 206 12.62 -15.88 -7.38
N LEU A 207 12.46 -14.78 -6.63
CA LEU A 207 13.57 -13.97 -6.12
C LEU A 207 14.01 -14.39 -4.70
N LEU A 208 13.29 -15.32 -4.07
CA LEU A 208 13.66 -15.83 -2.75
C LEU A 208 15.05 -16.49 -2.83
N GLY A 209 15.92 -16.12 -1.89
CA GLY A 209 17.36 -16.39 -1.95
C GLY A 209 18.13 -15.08 -1.98
N GLN A 210 17.96 -14.27 -3.04
CA GLN A 210 18.50 -12.91 -3.08
C GLN A 210 17.65 -11.94 -2.24
N VAL A 211 16.34 -12.17 -2.20
CA VAL A 211 15.40 -11.55 -1.27
C VAL A 211 15.14 -12.53 -0.13
N ILE A 212 15.29 -12.07 1.10
CA ILE A 212 15.15 -12.88 2.31
C ILE A 212 13.96 -12.35 3.10
N ILE A 213 13.06 -13.25 3.49
CA ILE A 213 12.00 -12.96 4.48
C ILE A 213 12.49 -13.48 5.83
N ARG A 214 12.88 -12.56 6.73
CA ARG A 214 13.45 -12.88 8.05
C ARG A 214 12.37 -13.31 9.04
N ALA A 215 12.81 -13.73 10.23
CA ALA A 215 11.91 -13.96 11.37
C ALA A 215 11.01 -12.73 11.63
N ARG A 216 9.72 -12.97 11.84
CA ARG A 216 8.64 -11.96 11.91
C ARG A 216 8.26 -11.32 10.57
N GLY A 217 8.71 -11.89 9.45
CA GLY A 217 8.26 -11.54 8.10
C GLY A 217 8.96 -10.33 7.48
N SER A 218 10.02 -9.77 8.09
CA SER A 218 10.66 -8.57 7.53
C SER A 218 11.49 -8.88 6.29
N VAL A 219 11.32 -8.05 5.25
CA VAL A 219 12.09 -8.15 4.01
C VAL A 219 13.53 -7.69 4.23
N ALA A 220 14.47 -8.42 3.65
CA ALA A 220 15.88 -8.10 3.56
C ALA A 220 16.44 -8.54 2.21
N LEU A 221 17.61 -8.01 1.89
CA LEU A 221 18.39 -8.46 0.73
C LEU A 221 19.65 -9.18 1.22
N ASP A 222 20.11 -10.14 0.44
CA ASP A 222 21.34 -10.88 0.71
C ASP A 222 22.61 -10.03 0.46
N ASP A 223 22.54 -9.02 -0.42
CA ASP A 223 23.59 -8.03 -0.59
C ASP A 223 23.56 -7.00 0.55
N GLU A 224 24.68 -6.84 1.27
CA GLU A 224 24.77 -6.00 2.47
C GLU A 224 24.50 -4.51 2.18
N ARG A 225 25.06 -4.00 1.07
CA ARG A 225 24.92 -2.59 0.69
C ARG A 225 23.49 -2.29 0.25
N ALA A 226 22.92 -3.12 -0.61
CA ALA A 226 21.54 -2.98 -1.07
C ALA A 226 20.57 -3.16 0.10
N ASN A 227 20.83 -4.09 1.00
CA ASN A 227 20.02 -4.28 2.20
C ASN A 227 20.05 -3.03 3.10
N ALA A 228 21.21 -2.41 3.33
CA ALA A 228 21.31 -1.18 4.10
C ALA A 228 20.47 -0.04 3.48
N LEU A 229 20.47 0.09 2.16
CA LEU A 229 19.62 1.04 1.44
C LEU A 229 18.13 0.71 1.57
N LEU A 230 17.75 -0.57 1.49
CA LEU A 230 16.37 -1.02 1.68
C LEU A 230 15.88 -0.73 3.10
N GLN A 231 16.67 -1.08 4.12
CA GLN A 231 16.30 -0.80 5.51
C GLN A 231 16.18 0.70 5.78
N LYS A 232 17.05 1.52 5.18
CA LYS A 232 16.92 2.99 5.26
C LYS A 232 15.63 3.47 4.61
N ALA A 233 15.30 3.01 3.40
CA ALA A 233 14.08 3.39 2.70
C ALA A 233 12.81 3.01 3.50
N LEU A 234 12.78 1.81 4.08
CA LEU A 234 11.67 1.35 4.93
C LEU A 234 11.57 2.15 6.24
N ALA A 235 12.70 2.53 6.84
CA ALA A 235 12.71 3.39 8.03
C ALA A 235 12.26 4.82 7.73
N ASP A 236 12.63 5.36 6.56
CA ASP A 236 12.17 6.68 6.12
C ASP A 236 10.69 6.66 5.74
N LEU A 237 10.19 5.56 5.16
CA LEU A 237 8.76 5.33 4.93
C LEU A 237 7.97 5.32 6.25
N ALA A 238 8.47 4.61 7.27
CA ALA A 238 7.82 4.57 8.58
C ALA A 238 7.72 5.97 9.21
N ARG A 239 8.74 6.82 9.02
CA ARG A 239 8.75 8.21 9.53
C ARG A 239 8.07 9.23 8.61
N ASP A 240 7.41 8.78 7.54
CA ASP A 240 6.79 9.64 6.52
C ASP A 240 7.77 10.63 5.85
N ARG A 241 9.03 10.24 5.76
CA ARG A 241 10.11 11.02 5.13
C ARG A 241 10.38 10.59 3.69
N LEU A 242 9.76 9.50 3.24
CA LEU A 242 9.92 8.98 1.90
C LEU A 242 8.93 9.64 0.94
N GLY A 243 9.33 10.77 0.34
CA GLY A 243 8.46 11.58 -0.53
C GLY A 243 8.04 10.93 -1.87
N GLY A 244 8.67 9.82 -2.27
CA GLY A 244 8.40 9.15 -3.53
C GLY A 244 9.11 7.80 -3.68
N THR A 245 9.11 7.25 -4.89
CA THR A 245 9.70 5.94 -5.18
C THR A 245 11.20 5.94 -4.92
N CYS A 246 11.68 4.98 -4.11
CA CYS A 246 13.11 4.72 -3.93
C CYS A 246 13.50 3.50 -4.76
N SER A 247 14.56 3.60 -5.56
CA SER A 247 15.04 2.49 -6.40
C SER A 247 16.41 2.05 -5.91
N ILE A 248 16.55 0.76 -5.60
CA ILE A 248 17.75 0.19 -4.99
C ILE A 248 18.28 -0.89 -5.93
N PRO A 249 19.46 -0.67 -6.54
CA PRO A 249 20.10 -1.70 -7.35
C PRO A 249 20.65 -2.81 -6.46
N VAL A 250 20.40 -4.05 -6.87
CA VAL A 250 20.95 -5.27 -6.27
C VAL A 250 21.89 -5.90 -7.30
N PRO A 251 23.20 -5.98 -7.00
CA PRO A 251 24.17 -6.52 -7.94
C PRO A 251 23.96 -8.02 -8.15
N ARG A 252 24.49 -8.53 -9.27
CA ARG A 252 24.53 -9.96 -9.54
C ARG A 252 25.37 -10.65 -8.45
N LYS A 253 24.88 -11.77 -7.92
CA LYS A 253 25.63 -12.61 -6.99
C LYS A 253 25.49 -14.07 -7.42
N ASP A 254 26.63 -14.72 -7.63
CA ASP A 254 26.72 -16.09 -8.16
C ASP A 254 25.93 -16.23 -9.50
N ASP A 255 25.04 -17.21 -9.59
CA ASP A 255 24.15 -17.44 -10.74
C ASP A 255 22.86 -16.61 -10.70
N SER A 256 22.67 -15.78 -9.69
CA SER A 256 21.43 -15.02 -9.51
C SER A 256 21.48 -13.67 -10.24
N PRO A 257 20.43 -13.29 -10.99
CA PRO A 257 20.44 -12.09 -11.84
C PRO A 257 20.49 -10.80 -11.02
N ALA A 258 21.13 -9.77 -11.59
CA ALA A 258 21.01 -8.41 -11.05
C ALA A 258 19.59 -7.86 -11.24
N PHE A 259 19.12 -7.07 -10.28
CA PHE A 259 17.80 -6.45 -10.35
C PHE A 259 17.77 -5.11 -9.62
N ILE A 260 16.70 -4.35 -9.82
CA ILE A 260 16.40 -3.13 -9.09
C ILE A 260 15.12 -3.37 -8.31
N ILE A 261 15.15 -3.17 -7.00
CA ILE A 261 13.95 -3.15 -6.18
C ILE A 261 13.47 -1.72 -6.01
N HIS A 262 12.23 -1.47 -6.40
CA HIS A 262 11.55 -0.19 -6.26
C HIS A 262 10.64 -0.26 -5.03
N VAL A 263 10.83 0.65 -4.08
CA VAL A 263 9.94 0.86 -2.94
C VAL A 263 8.96 1.96 -3.32
N LEU A 264 7.71 1.60 -3.58
CA LEU A 264 6.63 2.53 -3.92
C LEU A 264 5.79 2.78 -2.66
N PRO A 265 5.83 3.99 -2.07
CA PRO A 265 4.96 4.36 -0.95
C PRO A 265 3.49 4.29 -1.37
N ILE A 266 2.67 3.62 -0.57
CA ILE A 266 1.21 3.73 -0.69
C ILE A 266 0.84 5.01 0.05
N ARG A 267 0.64 6.11 -0.70
CA ARG A 267 0.45 7.44 -0.10
C ARG A 267 -0.83 7.48 0.75
N ARG A 268 -0.63 7.86 2.01
CA ARG A 268 -1.62 7.97 3.09
C ARG A 268 -2.61 9.13 2.89
N GLN A 269 -3.47 9.06 1.88
CA GLN A 269 -4.76 9.75 2.00
C GLN A 269 -5.69 8.91 2.89
N ALA A 270 -6.89 9.41 3.23
CA ALA A 270 -7.88 8.75 4.11
C ALA A 270 -8.11 7.24 3.86
N LEU A 271 -7.71 6.76 2.68
CA LEU A 271 -7.59 5.38 2.20
C LEU A 271 -6.79 4.40 3.08
N ASP A 272 -5.84 4.84 3.93
CA ASP A 272 -4.88 3.92 4.60
C ASP A 272 -5.03 3.78 6.13
N ILE A 273 -6.10 4.30 6.73
CA ILE A 273 -6.38 4.04 8.17
C ILE A 273 -6.71 2.56 8.40
N PHE A 274 -7.23 1.90 7.37
CA PHE A 274 -7.77 0.56 7.42
C PHE A 274 -6.85 -0.50 6.80
N SER A 275 -5.69 -0.12 6.26
CA SER A 275 -4.73 -1.01 5.60
C SER A 275 -3.42 -1.14 6.37
N ARG A 276 -2.81 -2.32 6.27
CA ARG A 276 -1.49 -2.63 6.85
C ARG A 276 -0.34 -2.38 5.87
N ALA A 277 -0.62 -2.26 4.56
CA ALA A 277 0.41 -2.15 3.55
C ALA A 277 0.87 -0.68 3.45
N GLN A 278 2.14 -0.43 3.77
CA GLN A 278 2.74 0.91 3.73
C GLN A 278 3.47 1.17 2.41
N ALA A 279 3.96 0.10 1.77
CA ALA A 279 4.57 0.18 0.46
C ALA A 279 4.34 -1.08 -0.34
N MET A 280 4.52 -0.92 -1.65
CA MET A 280 4.64 -2.00 -2.60
C MET A 280 6.08 -2.06 -3.08
N LEU A 281 6.68 -3.24 -3.02
CA LEU A 281 7.96 -3.53 -3.64
C LEU A 281 7.68 -4.02 -5.06
N VAL A 282 8.35 -3.44 -6.05
CA VAL A 282 8.29 -3.89 -7.44
C VAL A 282 9.72 -4.13 -7.91
N VAL A 283 9.99 -5.26 -8.55
CA VAL A 283 11.34 -5.61 -9.00
C VAL A 283 11.44 -5.51 -10.52
N THR A 284 12.50 -4.86 -10.98
CA THR A 284 12.90 -4.81 -12.38
C THR A 284 14.18 -5.62 -12.55
N THR A 285 14.13 -6.75 -13.25
CA THR A 285 15.31 -7.55 -13.57
C THR A 285 15.99 -7.05 -14.84
N SER A 286 17.33 -7.12 -14.90
CA SER A 286 18.10 -6.77 -16.11
C SER A 286 18.14 -7.92 -17.13
N GLU A 287 17.97 -9.16 -16.66
CA GLU A 287 17.97 -10.37 -17.48
C GLU A 287 16.57 -10.67 -18.06
N ARG A 288 15.96 -9.65 -18.68
CA ARG A 288 14.74 -9.87 -19.46
C ARG A 288 15.13 -10.61 -20.73
N SER A 289 14.86 -11.91 -20.79
CA SER A 289 14.84 -12.61 -22.07
C SER A 289 13.70 -12.02 -22.89
N LEU A 290 14.04 -11.09 -23.78
CA LEU A 290 13.11 -10.59 -24.77
C LEU A 290 12.71 -11.80 -25.62
N GLN A 291 11.45 -12.22 -25.52
CA GLN A 291 10.91 -13.29 -26.36
C GLN A 291 9.69 -12.76 -27.10
N ILE A 292 9.55 -13.17 -28.34
CA ILE A 292 8.33 -12.95 -29.13
C ILE A 292 7.75 -14.33 -29.41
N GLU A 293 6.43 -14.45 -29.34
CA GLU A 293 5.76 -15.71 -29.64
C GLU A 293 6.23 -16.24 -31.01
N THR A 294 6.60 -17.52 -31.06
CA THR A 294 7.21 -18.10 -32.27
C THR A 294 6.26 -18.02 -33.47
N SER A 295 4.97 -18.25 -33.25
CA SER A 295 3.89 -18.08 -34.24
C SER A 295 3.88 -16.67 -34.82
N LEU A 296 3.87 -15.64 -33.98
CA LEU A 296 3.87 -14.24 -34.36
C LEU A 296 5.12 -13.86 -35.18
N LEU A 297 6.30 -14.36 -34.79
CA LEU A 297 7.53 -14.18 -35.58
C LEU A 297 7.47 -14.86 -36.95
N CYS A 298 6.84 -16.03 -37.03
CA CYS A 298 6.65 -16.72 -38.30
C CYS A 298 5.69 -15.92 -39.21
N GLU A 299 4.59 -15.40 -38.65
CA GLU A 299 3.57 -14.67 -39.40
C GLU A 299 4.02 -13.27 -39.85
N LEU A 300 4.74 -12.52 -39.00
CA LEU A 300 5.14 -11.14 -39.31
C LEU A 300 6.31 -11.05 -40.31
N TYR A 301 7.18 -12.06 -40.33
CA TYR A 301 8.46 -12.00 -41.03
C TYR A 301 8.75 -13.24 -41.89
N ASP A 302 7.75 -14.09 -42.13
CA ASP A 302 7.87 -15.34 -42.88
C ASP A 302 9.04 -16.22 -42.39
N LEU A 303 9.29 -16.21 -41.07
CA LEU A 303 10.32 -17.05 -40.45
C LEU A 303 9.84 -18.49 -40.37
N THR A 304 10.75 -19.44 -40.58
CA THR A 304 10.51 -20.83 -40.17
C THR A 304 10.58 -20.94 -38.65
N ARG A 305 9.98 -21.99 -38.06
CA ARG A 305 10.11 -22.27 -36.61
C ARG A 305 11.57 -22.31 -36.12
N ALA A 306 12.47 -22.85 -36.94
CA ALA A 306 13.89 -22.89 -36.62
C ALA A 306 14.56 -21.50 -36.65
N GLU A 307 14.14 -20.61 -37.55
CA GLU A 307 14.61 -19.22 -37.64
C GLU A 307 14.03 -18.36 -36.51
N ALA A 308 12.75 -18.55 -36.15
CA ALA A 308 12.13 -17.88 -35.02
C ALA A 308 12.79 -18.28 -33.69
N ALA A 309 13.22 -19.53 -33.52
CA ALA A 309 14.03 -19.95 -32.37
C ALA A 309 15.40 -19.22 -32.30
N VAL A 310 16.05 -19.00 -33.45
CA VAL A 310 17.29 -18.18 -33.53
C VAL A 310 17.01 -16.72 -33.20
N ALA A 311 15.92 -16.15 -33.74
CA ALA A 311 15.48 -14.79 -33.48
C ALA A 311 15.24 -14.57 -31.97
N ASN A 312 14.54 -15.49 -31.31
CA ASN A 312 14.31 -15.44 -29.86
C ASN A 312 15.59 -15.62 -29.05
N GLY A 313 16.50 -16.51 -29.46
CA GLY A 313 17.79 -16.63 -28.77
C GLY A 313 18.68 -15.38 -28.95
N LEU A 314 18.61 -14.70 -30.10
CA LEU A 314 19.26 -13.40 -30.29
C LEU A 314 18.64 -12.30 -29.41
N LEU A 315 17.31 -12.25 -29.32
CA LEU A 315 16.58 -11.32 -28.44
C LEU A 315 16.88 -11.57 -26.96
N GLY A 316 17.02 -12.84 -26.56
CA GLY A 316 17.47 -13.27 -25.24
C GLY A 316 18.95 -13.03 -24.95
N GLY A 317 19.69 -12.36 -25.84
CA GLY A 317 21.08 -11.97 -25.61
C GLY A 317 22.12 -13.04 -25.89
N LEU A 318 21.72 -14.25 -26.30
CA LEU A 318 22.65 -15.37 -26.51
C LEU A 318 23.73 -15.03 -27.55
N SER A 319 24.93 -15.51 -27.26
CA SER A 319 26.06 -15.53 -28.18
C SER A 319 25.87 -16.59 -29.27
N VAL A 320 26.68 -16.51 -30.33
CA VAL A 320 26.69 -17.53 -31.41
C VAL A 320 27.04 -18.91 -30.85
N ASP A 321 27.90 -18.96 -29.83
CA ASP A 321 28.38 -20.20 -29.24
C ASP A 321 27.28 -20.86 -28.40
N GLU A 322 26.57 -20.08 -27.58
CA GLU A 322 25.41 -20.56 -26.81
C GLU A 322 24.24 -20.99 -27.71
N LEU A 323 23.99 -20.26 -28.80
CA LEU A 323 22.99 -20.63 -29.81
C LEU A 323 23.35 -21.92 -30.55
N SER A 324 24.65 -22.14 -30.82
CA SER A 324 25.14 -23.33 -31.48
C SER A 324 25.02 -24.56 -30.58
N ALA A 325 25.41 -24.41 -29.30
CA ALA A 325 25.33 -25.46 -28.29
C ALA A 325 23.89 -25.85 -27.96
N SER A 326 23.01 -24.86 -27.72
CA SER A 326 21.60 -25.10 -27.38
C SER A 326 20.80 -25.80 -28.50
N ARG A 327 21.26 -25.70 -29.75
CA ARG A 327 20.55 -26.26 -30.93
C ARG A 327 21.28 -27.43 -31.58
N GLY A 328 22.42 -27.85 -31.04
CA GLY A 328 23.22 -28.96 -31.57
C GLY A 328 23.69 -28.73 -33.01
N VAL A 329 23.92 -27.48 -33.42
CA VAL A 329 24.37 -27.11 -34.77
C VAL A 329 25.73 -26.42 -34.73
N THR A 330 26.46 -26.43 -35.85
CA THR A 330 27.77 -25.77 -35.90
C THR A 330 27.67 -24.25 -35.77
N ARG A 331 28.77 -23.59 -35.35
CA ARG A 331 28.86 -22.13 -35.34
C ARG A 331 28.59 -21.52 -36.71
N GLU A 332 29.09 -22.15 -37.78
CA GLU A 332 28.86 -21.71 -39.16
C GLU A 332 27.38 -21.78 -39.56
N THR A 333 26.70 -22.88 -39.22
CA THR A 333 25.26 -23.03 -39.43
C THR A 333 24.48 -21.96 -38.66
N THR A 334 24.88 -21.68 -37.42
CA THR A 334 24.27 -20.65 -36.57
C THR A 334 24.45 -19.25 -37.17
N ARG A 335 25.65 -18.90 -37.62
CA ARG A 335 25.93 -17.62 -38.31
C ARG A 335 25.10 -17.45 -39.58
N SER A 336 24.99 -18.51 -40.38
CA SER A 336 24.18 -18.51 -41.60
C SER A 336 22.69 -18.29 -41.29
N GLN A 337 22.16 -18.93 -40.26
CA GLN A 337 20.77 -18.75 -39.83
C GLN A 337 20.51 -17.35 -39.25
N ILE A 338 21.45 -16.79 -38.47
CA ILE A 338 21.38 -15.40 -38.01
C ILE A 338 21.31 -14.44 -39.21
N LYS A 339 22.13 -14.65 -40.24
CA LYS A 339 22.12 -13.82 -41.45
C LYS A 339 20.77 -13.88 -42.18
N ARG A 340 20.15 -15.07 -42.27
CA ARG A 340 18.81 -15.24 -42.85
C ARG A 340 17.73 -14.54 -42.04
N VAL A 341 17.76 -14.67 -40.72
CA VAL A 341 16.85 -13.96 -39.81
C VAL A 341 16.96 -12.45 -40.03
N LEU A 342 18.18 -11.89 -39.99
CA LEU A 342 18.38 -10.44 -40.20
C LEU A 342 17.87 -9.97 -41.57
N ALA A 343 18.08 -10.76 -42.62
CA ALA A 343 17.59 -10.44 -43.96
C ALA A 343 16.05 -10.43 -44.02
N LYS A 344 15.40 -11.46 -43.46
CA LYS A 344 13.93 -11.57 -43.44
C LYS A 344 13.26 -10.51 -42.57
N THR A 345 13.91 -10.08 -41.49
CA THR A 345 13.42 -9.00 -40.62
C THR A 345 13.85 -7.60 -41.09
N GLY A 346 14.52 -7.47 -42.25
CA GLY A 346 14.98 -6.19 -42.79
C GLY A 346 16.01 -5.46 -41.91
N CYS A 347 16.70 -6.18 -41.03
CA CYS A 347 17.64 -5.61 -40.05
C CYS A 347 19.08 -5.70 -40.57
N ARG A 348 19.86 -4.62 -40.37
CA ARG A 348 21.23 -4.54 -40.92
C ARG A 348 22.30 -5.12 -40.01
N SER A 349 21.98 -5.34 -38.74
CA SER A 349 22.89 -5.90 -37.74
C SER A 349 22.12 -6.51 -36.57
N LYS A 350 22.80 -7.30 -35.74
CA LYS A 350 22.23 -7.78 -34.46
C LYS A 350 21.75 -6.62 -33.59
N ALA A 351 22.47 -5.50 -33.55
CA ALA A 351 22.06 -4.32 -32.79
C ALA A 351 20.80 -3.65 -33.35
N ASP A 352 20.67 -3.54 -34.68
CA ASP A 352 19.47 -3.00 -35.33
C ASP A 352 18.25 -3.91 -35.12
N PHE A 353 18.46 -5.22 -35.17
CA PHE A 353 17.46 -6.23 -34.84
C PHE A 353 16.96 -6.10 -33.41
N LEU A 354 17.86 -6.07 -32.43
CA LEU A 354 17.51 -5.87 -31.02
C LEU A 354 16.72 -4.57 -30.81
N ARG A 355 17.17 -3.47 -31.40
CA ARG A 355 16.51 -2.17 -31.28
C ARG A 355 15.09 -2.15 -31.86
N ARG A 356 14.85 -2.85 -32.98
CA ARG A 356 13.55 -2.86 -33.68
C ARG A 356 12.56 -3.84 -33.08
N LEU A 357 13.03 -4.97 -32.58
CA LEU A 357 12.18 -6.06 -32.10
C LEU A 357 12.03 -6.08 -30.58
N ALA A 358 12.91 -5.42 -29.82
CA ALA A 358 12.73 -5.27 -28.37
C ALA A 358 11.38 -4.66 -27.97
N PRO A 359 10.79 -3.69 -28.70
CA PRO A 359 9.45 -3.19 -28.40
C PRO A 359 8.31 -4.18 -28.69
N LEU A 360 8.54 -5.17 -29.56
CA LEU A 360 7.55 -6.19 -29.94
C LEU A 360 7.62 -7.43 -29.04
N ALA A 361 8.74 -7.61 -28.32
CA ALA A 361 8.90 -8.64 -27.31
C ALA A 361 7.88 -8.43 -26.18
N HIS A 362 6.94 -9.37 -26.09
CA HIS A 362 6.06 -9.49 -24.94
C HIS A 362 6.73 -10.37 -23.90
N PHE A 363 6.43 -10.10 -22.63
CA PHE A 363 6.84 -10.95 -21.52
C PHE A 363 6.35 -12.39 -21.77
N PRO A 364 7.15 -13.43 -21.50
CA PRO A 364 6.68 -14.80 -21.62
C PRO A 364 5.50 -15.01 -20.66
N THR A 365 4.30 -15.13 -21.22
CA THR A 365 3.14 -15.66 -20.50
C THR A 365 3.42 -17.13 -20.20
N GLY A 366 3.47 -17.48 -18.92
CA GLY A 366 3.51 -18.87 -18.49
C GLY A 366 2.37 -19.68 -19.12
N VAL A 367 2.76 -20.79 -19.74
CA VAL A 367 2.00 -22.02 -20.06
C VAL A 367 0.48 -21.93 -19.89
N PHE A 368 -0.26 -21.85 -21.01
CA PHE A 368 -1.64 -22.30 -21.07
C PHE A 368 -1.67 -23.83 -20.87
N PRO A 369 -2.38 -24.39 -19.87
CA PRO A 369 -2.74 -25.79 -19.93
C PRO A 369 -3.76 -25.97 -21.05
N GLY A 370 -3.43 -26.85 -21.99
CA GLY A 370 -4.26 -27.19 -23.12
C GLY A 370 -5.66 -27.61 -22.68
N ARG A 371 -6.64 -27.21 -23.49
CA ARG A 371 -7.98 -27.81 -23.49
C ARG A 371 -7.83 -29.31 -23.73
N GLY A 372 -8.27 -30.11 -22.75
CA GLY A 372 -8.70 -31.49 -22.90
C GLY A 372 -10.17 -31.56 -22.54
#